data_AF-A0A151WHV1-F1
#
_entry.id   AF-A0A151WHV1-F1
#
_cell.length_a   1.000
_cell.length_b   1.000
_cell.length_c   1.000
_cell.angle_alpha   90.00
_cell.angle_beta   90.00
_cell.angle_gamma   90.00
#
_symmetry.space_group_name_H-M   'P 1'
#
loop_
_entity.id
_entity.type
_entity.pdbx_description
1 polymer ?
#
loop_
_entity_poly.entity_id
_entity_poly.type
_entity_poly.pdbx_seq_one_letter_code
_entity_poly.pdbx_strand_id
1 'polypeptide(L)'
;MKLQEVIRNVTEKPHDIRILHFLNDFRKQFSSIRETAYLKDFAKLKTFKGHNPKYTIRDTLIIYLRSVCDIYKQPNLLQLITFTYHDDHGVHVYKYSNYMMFSDDITIICFIYYMLKKFTYEKCETLQYLKSLMINKYEIDIEQEKDIESSKNKVTLCNIALSYPSIAFEIIFKMIRSKILHVFHNFLPEVIFFPPIVSLLPVLDEAPPFAIIMLTKLKIAISNGFDITTIKLNLLFNSIYESYKSEIFPEDLKLELCKKWQVVEEKNNTYKYNPSFEKHRQTIKDTIADMIQNHPDLEALLSRT
;
A
#
# COMPACT_ATOMS: atom_id res chain seq x y z
N MET A 1 -28.29 24.03 -16.93
CA MET A 1 -27.54 22.76 -16.85
C MET A 1 -27.25 22.48 -15.39
N LYS A 2 -27.62 21.32 -14.82
CA LYS A 2 -27.51 21.06 -13.37
C LYS A 2 -26.27 20.22 -13.06
N LEU A 3 -25.41 20.76 -12.20
CA LEU A 3 -24.31 20.03 -11.55
C LEU A 3 -24.88 18.85 -10.75
N GLN A 4 -24.24 17.68 -10.80
CA GLN A 4 -24.55 16.57 -9.91
C GLN A 4 -23.84 16.79 -8.57
N GLU A 5 -24.43 17.62 -7.72
CA GLU A 5 -23.92 17.87 -6.37
C GLU A 5 -24.71 17.09 -5.32
N VAL A 6 -23.97 16.40 -4.44
CA VAL A 6 -24.49 15.73 -3.25
C VAL A 6 -23.91 16.40 -2.01
N ILE A 7 -24.77 16.96 -1.16
CA ILE A 7 -24.36 17.58 0.11
C ILE A 7 -24.75 16.64 1.25
N ARG A 8 -23.80 16.36 2.16
CA ARG A 8 -24.01 15.49 3.33
C ARG A 8 -23.57 16.18 4.62
N ASN A 9 -24.48 16.26 5.57
CA ASN A 9 -24.16 16.65 6.93
C ASN A 9 -23.76 15.39 7.73
N VAL A 10 -22.54 15.40 8.27
CA VAL A 10 -21.94 14.29 9.02
C VAL A 10 -21.59 14.67 10.46
N THR A 11 -22.20 15.73 10.99
CA THR A 11 -21.94 16.25 12.36
C THR A 11 -22.02 15.18 13.44
N GLU A 12 -23.06 14.34 13.40
CA GLU A 12 -23.27 13.29 14.40
C GLU A 12 -22.58 11.96 14.03
N LYS A 13 -21.68 11.98 13.04
CA LYS A 13 -21.01 10.79 12.50
C LYS A 13 -19.50 10.85 12.78
N PRO A 14 -19.06 10.48 14.00
CA PRO A 14 -17.66 10.63 14.40
C PRO A 14 -16.69 9.80 13.55
N HIS A 15 -17.14 8.67 12.99
CA HIS A 15 -16.33 7.88 12.07
C HIS A 15 -16.06 8.61 10.76
N ASP A 16 -17.09 9.21 10.17
CA ASP A 16 -17.00 10.03 8.96
C ASP A 16 -16.08 11.24 9.17
N ILE A 17 -16.26 11.98 10.27
CA ILE A 17 -15.40 13.12 10.61
C ILE A 17 -13.93 12.70 10.72
N ARG A 18 -13.63 11.58 11.39
CA ARG A 18 -12.25 11.04 11.48
C ARG A 18 -11.66 10.71 10.11
N ILE A 19 -12.45 10.12 9.21
CA ILE A 19 -12.01 9.83 7.84
C ILE A 19 -11.72 11.11 7.07
N LEU A 20 -12.58 12.12 7.18
CA LEU A 20 -12.41 13.40 6.50
C LEU A 20 -11.13 14.11 6.94
N HIS A 21 -10.86 14.17 8.26
CA HIS A 21 -9.62 14.71 8.78
C HIS A 21 -8.40 13.94 8.27
N PHE A 22 -8.44 12.61 8.37
CA PHE A 22 -7.35 11.75 7.92
C PHE A 22 -7.03 11.98 6.43
N LEU A 23 -8.05 11.97 5.58
CA LEU A 23 -7.86 12.21 4.14
C LEU A 23 -7.32 13.60 3.86
N ASN A 24 -7.82 14.63 4.54
CA ASN A 24 -7.33 16.00 4.36
C ASN A 24 -5.86 16.16 4.73
N ASP A 25 -5.42 15.52 5.82
CA ASP A 25 -4.02 15.53 6.22
C ASP A 25 -3.13 14.80 5.20
N PHE A 26 -3.60 13.66 4.66
CA PHE A 26 -2.88 12.94 3.61
C PHE A 26 -2.84 13.71 2.29
N ARG A 27 -3.92 14.38 1.87
CA ARG A 27 -3.92 15.21 0.65
C ARG A 27 -2.87 16.33 0.72
N LYS A 28 -2.69 16.94 1.90
CA LYS A 28 -1.63 17.93 2.12
C LYS A 28 -0.24 17.31 2.05
N GLN A 29 -0.06 16.12 2.61
CA GLN A 29 1.24 15.43 2.64
C GLN A 29 1.64 14.87 1.26
N PHE A 30 0.68 14.36 0.50
CA PHE A 30 0.88 13.70 -0.80
C PHE A 30 0.33 14.56 -1.94
N SER A 31 0.81 15.80 -2.03
CA SER A 31 0.48 16.71 -3.14
C SER A 31 1.11 16.28 -4.48
N SER A 32 2.06 15.35 -4.45
CA SER A 32 2.67 14.72 -5.61
C SER A 32 2.76 13.21 -5.41
N ILE A 33 2.68 12.45 -6.51
CA ILE A 33 2.86 11.00 -6.51
C ILE A 33 4.31 10.72 -6.89
N ARG A 34 5.06 10.01 -6.05
CA ARG A 34 6.48 9.83 -6.30
C ARG A 34 6.75 8.94 -7.51
N GLU A 35 5.94 7.92 -7.70
CA GLU A 35 6.07 6.94 -8.77
C GLU A 35 5.94 7.57 -10.17
N THR A 36 5.21 8.68 -10.32
CA THR A 36 5.08 9.36 -11.62
C THR A 36 6.36 10.06 -12.07
N ALA A 37 7.28 10.37 -11.15
CA ALA A 37 8.61 10.90 -11.49
C ALA A 37 9.48 9.84 -12.21
N TYR A 38 9.17 8.56 -12.03
CA TYR A 38 9.94 7.42 -12.56
C TYR A 38 9.31 6.75 -13.78
N LEU A 39 8.32 7.37 -14.44
CA LEU A 39 7.63 6.77 -15.59
C LEU A 39 8.58 6.32 -16.71
N LYS A 40 9.65 7.07 -16.95
CA LYS A 40 10.68 6.71 -17.96
C LYS A 40 11.45 5.46 -17.58
N ASP A 41 11.67 5.23 -16.29
CA ASP A 41 12.39 4.05 -15.81
C ASP A 41 11.48 2.84 -15.74
N PHE A 42 10.22 3.01 -15.32
CA PHE A 42 9.19 1.99 -15.44
C PHE A 42 9.05 1.46 -16.88
N ALA A 43 9.15 2.32 -17.89
CA ALA A 43 9.08 1.93 -19.30
C ALA A 43 10.22 0.98 -19.73
N LYS A 44 11.38 1.01 -19.05
CA LYS A 44 12.54 0.16 -19.33
C LYS A 44 12.45 -1.22 -18.66
N LEU A 45 11.59 -1.37 -17.65
CA LEU A 45 11.48 -2.62 -16.88
C LEU A 45 10.87 -3.75 -17.72
N LYS A 46 11.30 -4.98 -17.44
CA LYS A 46 10.73 -6.17 -18.09
C LYS A 46 9.25 -6.33 -17.77
N THR A 47 8.54 -6.98 -18.68
CA THR A 47 7.16 -7.43 -18.44
C THR A 47 7.18 -8.85 -17.93
N PHE A 48 6.35 -9.14 -16.94
CA PHE A 48 6.21 -10.46 -16.34
C PHE A 48 4.72 -10.81 -16.20
N LYS A 49 4.42 -12.08 -15.91
CA LYS A 49 3.05 -12.55 -15.70
C LYS A 49 2.56 -12.11 -14.31
N GLY A 50 1.33 -11.59 -14.23
CA GLY A 50 0.71 -11.12 -12.98
C GLY A 50 0.58 -9.59 -12.94
N HIS A 51 0.47 -9.04 -11.73
CA HIS A 51 0.37 -7.60 -11.49
C HIS A 51 1.64 -6.87 -11.90
N ASN A 52 1.55 -5.89 -12.80
CA ASN A 52 2.67 -5.07 -13.21
C ASN A 52 2.41 -3.58 -12.91
N PRO A 53 3.12 -2.97 -11.93
CA PRO A 53 2.92 -1.59 -11.55
C PRO A 53 2.99 -0.61 -12.72
N LYS A 54 3.87 -0.84 -13.71
CA LYS A 54 4.01 0.07 -14.85
C LYS A 54 2.74 0.19 -15.69
N TYR A 55 2.00 -0.90 -15.85
CA TYR A 55 0.75 -0.88 -16.60
C TYR A 55 -0.37 -0.26 -15.78
N THR A 56 -0.48 -0.61 -14.50
CA THR A 56 -1.47 0.01 -13.62
C THR A 56 -1.26 1.52 -13.52
N ILE A 57 -0.03 1.99 -13.32
CA ILE A 57 0.28 3.43 -13.26
C ILE A 57 -0.08 4.14 -14.58
N ARG A 58 0.26 3.52 -15.71
CA ARG A 58 -0.09 4.06 -17.03
C ARG A 58 -1.60 4.15 -17.21
N ASP A 59 -2.31 3.09 -16.88
CA ASP A 59 -3.74 2.96 -17.15
C ASP A 59 -4.54 3.91 -16.25
N THR A 60 -4.20 4.04 -14.96
CA THR A 60 -4.80 5.03 -14.06
C THR A 60 -4.53 6.47 -14.52
N LEU A 61 -3.33 6.79 -14.99
CA LEU A 61 -3.01 8.11 -15.56
C LEU A 61 -3.84 8.41 -16.82
N ILE A 62 -4.00 7.43 -17.72
CA ILE A 62 -4.81 7.59 -18.93
C ILE A 62 -6.27 7.84 -18.56
N ILE A 63 -6.83 7.05 -17.63
CA ILE A 63 -8.21 7.21 -17.19
C ILE A 63 -8.42 8.57 -16.52
N TYR A 64 -7.48 9.00 -15.67
CA TYR A 64 -7.47 10.32 -15.06
C TYR A 64 -7.56 11.44 -16.10
N LEU A 65 -6.64 11.44 -17.06
CA LEU A 65 -6.57 12.48 -18.10
C LEU A 65 -7.83 12.49 -18.97
N ARG A 66 -8.36 11.32 -19.34
CA ARG A 66 -9.63 11.21 -20.07
C ARG A 66 -10.78 11.84 -19.28
N SER A 67 -10.94 11.46 -18.01
CA SER A 67 -11.98 12.02 -17.14
C SER A 67 -11.90 13.54 -17.02
N VAL A 68 -10.70 14.09 -16.84
CA VAL A 68 -10.46 15.55 -16.81
C VAL A 68 -10.85 16.20 -18.13
N CYS A 69 -10.43 15.63 -19.28
CA CYS A 69 -10.78 16.14 -20.60
C CYS A 69 -12.29 16.07 -20.89
N ASP A 70 -12.96 14.99 -20.48
CA ASP A 70 -14.38 14.79 -20.70
C ASP A 70 -15.21 15.79 -19.88
N ILE A 71 -14.84 16.02 -18.62
CA ILE A 71 -15.48 17.04 -17.77
C ILE A 71 -15.23 18.46 -18.31
N TYR A 72 -14.02 18.73 -18.81
CA TYR A 72 -13.73 20.01 -19.45
C TYR A 72 -14.62 20.27 -20.67
N LYS A 73 -14.85 19.24 -21.51
CA LYS A 73 -15.73 19.32 -22.68
C LYS A 73 -17.21 19.34 -22.30
N GLN A 74 -17.60 18.64 -21.25
CA GLN A 74 -18.97 18.44 -20.81
C GLN A 74 -19.08 18.64 -19.28
N PRO A 75 -19.20 19.89 -18.81
CA PRO A 75 -19.20 20.20 -17.37
C PRO A 75 -20.33 19.54 -16.57
N ASN A 76 -21.38 19.05 -17.22
CA ASN A 76 -22.46 18.27 -16.60
C ASN A 76 -22.03 16.87 -16.15
N LEU A 77 -20.87 16.37 -16.60
CA LEU A 77 -20.27 15.12 -16.11
C LEU A 77 -19.57 15.30 -14.75
N LEU A 78 -19.43 16.54 -14.26
CA LEU A 78 -18.85 16.81 -12.96
C LEU A 78 -19.77 16.27 -11.86
N GLN A 79 -19.21 15.38 -11.04
CA GLN A 79 -19.79 14.89 -9.81
C GLN A 79 -19.08 15.54 -8.64
N LEU A 80 -19.83 16.18 -7.74
CA LEU A 80 -19.32 16.85 -6.56
C LEU A 80 -20.00 16.30 -5.30
N ILE A 81 -19.19 15.92 -4.32
CA ILE A 81 -19.65 15.48 -3.01
C ILE A 81 -19.09 16.45 -1.98
N THR A 82 -19.99 17.11 -1.26
CA THR A 82 -19.67 18.08 -0.22
C THR A 82 -20.08 17.50 1.14
N PHE A 83 -19.12 17.27 2.02
CA PHE A 83 -19.38 16.90 3.41
C PHE A 83 -19.27 18.14 4.29
N THR A 84 -20.27 18.35 5.15
CA THR A 84 -20.27 19.40 6.16
C THR A 84 -20.38 18.79 7.56
N TYR A 85 -19.65 19.33 8.52
CA TYR A 85 -19.87 19.03 9.93
C TYR A 85 -19.72 20.30 10.78
N HIS A 86 -20.43 20.34 11.89
CA HIS A 86 -20.46 21.46 12.81
C HIS A 86 -19.80 21.07 14.13
N ASP A 87 -18.90 21.91 14.64
CA ASP A 87 -18.37 21.81 16.01
C ASP A 87 -18.40 23.18 16.70
N ASP A 88 -17.89 23.24 17.93
CA ASP A 88 -17.82 24.49 18.71
C ASP A 88 -16.96 25.58 18.03
N HIS A 89 -16.14 25.22 17.05
CA HIS A 89 -15.29 26.13 16.28
C HIS A 89 -15.91 26.56 14.94
N GLY A 90 -17.07 26.03 14.56
CA GLY A 90 -17.84 26.46 13.41
C GLY A 90 -18.18 25.36 12.42
N VAL A 91 -18.34 25.74 11.14
CA VAL A 91 -18.71 24.83 10.06
C VAL A 91 -17.48 24.44 9.25
N HIS A 92 -17.24 23.14 9.16
CA HIS A 92 -16.15 22.56 8.37
C HIS A 92 -16.71 21.96 7.09
N VAL A 93 -16.02 22.16 5.97
CA VAL A 93 -16.48 21.72 4.64
C VAL A 93 -15.37 20.96 3.90
N TYR A 94 -15.68 19.75 3.45
CA TYR A 94 -14.78 18.92 2.65
C TYR A 94 -15.42 18.61 1.31
N LYS A 95 -14.68 18.84 0.22
CA LYS A 95 -15.16 18.65 -1.16
C LYS A 95 -14.33 17.60 -1.88
N TYR A 96 -15.03 16.69 -2.55
CA TYR A 96 -14.46 15.64 -3.39
C TYR A 96 -15.21 15.59 -4.71
N SER A 97 -14.48 15.42 -5.82
CA SER A 97 -15.09 15.37 -7.14
C SER A 97 -14.32 14.42 -8.05
N ASN A 98 -14.94 14.05 -9.17
CA ASN A 98 -14.23 13.33 -10.23
C ASN A 98 -13.24 14.23 -11.01
N TYR A 99 -13.13 15.53 -10.67
CA TYR A 99 -12.21 16.51 -11.27
C TYR A 99 -11.11 17.02 -10.31
N MET A 100 -10.75 16.22 -9.29
CA MET A 100 -9.66 16.56 -8.37
C MET A 100 -8.26 16.25 -8.95
N MET A 101 -7.21 16.58 -8.20
CA MET A 101 -5.83 16.27 -8.60
C MET A 101 -5.61 14.76 -8.61
N PHE A 102 -4.75 14.27 -9.51
CA PHE A 102 -4.45 12.83 -9.60
C PHE A 102 -3.93 12.24 -8.28
N SER A 103 -3.14 13.01 -7.53
CA SER A 103 -2.65 12.61 -6.21
C SER A 103 -3.75 12.43 -5.16
N ASP A 104 -4.81 13.24 -5.23
CA ASP A 104 -5.99 13.09 -4.37
C ASP A 104 -6.72 11.79 -4.68
N ASP A 105 -6.92 11.48 -5.97
CA ASP A 105 -7.55 10.22 -6.40
C ASP A 105 -6.77 9.00 -5.87
N ILE A 106 -5.45 8.95 -6.11
CA ILE A 106 -4.62 7.82 -5.66
C ILE A 106 -4.62 7.70 -4.14
N THR A 107 -4.56 8.81 -3.41
CA THR A 107 -4.66 8.81 -1.94
C THR A 107 -5.97 8.21 -1.47
N ILE A 108 -7.10 8.62 -2.06
CA ILE A 108 -8.43 8.11 -1.71
C ILE A 108 -8.55 6.62 -2.06
N ILE A 109 -8.05 6.20 -3.22
CA ILE A 109 -8.10 4.78 -3.64
C ILE A 109 -7.25 3.90 -2.71
N CYS A 110 -6.02 4.30 -2.40
CA CYS A 110 -5.16 3.58 -1.45
C CYS A 110 -5.81 3.51 -0.06
N PHE A 111 -6.47 4.58 0.38
CA PHE A 111 -7.22 4.61 1.63
C PHE A 111 -8.40 3.63 1.60
N ILE A 112 -9.22 3.66 0.54
CA ILE A 112 -10.37 2.74 0.38
C ILE A 112 -9.90 1.28 0.40
N TYR A 113 -8.85 0.93 -0.36
CA TYR A 113 -8.29 -0.43 -0.40
C TYR A 113 -7.98 -0.94 1.02
N TYR A 114 -7.34 -0.10 1.83
CA TYR A 114 -6.98 -0.46 3.18
C TYR A 114 -8.21 -0.56 4.10
N MET A 115 -9.16 0.36 3.97
CA MET A 115 -10.33 0.44 4.85
C MET A 115 -11.37 -0.65 4.59
N LEU A 116 -11.49 -1.13 3.36
CA LEU A 116 -12.40 -2.23 3.02
C LEU A 116 -12.03 -3.54 3.72
N LYS A 117 -10.76 -3.72 4.13
CA LYS A 117 -10.34 -4.87 4.94
C LYS A 117 -10.82 -4.81 6.39
N LYS A 118 -11.51 -3.75 6.80
CA LYS A 118 -12.00 -3.55 8.17
C LYS A 118 -13.53 -3.46 8.21
N PHE A 119 -14.18 -4.49 8.75
CA PHE A 119 -15.63 -4.59 8.94
C PHE A 119 -16.28 -3.34 9.57
N THR A 120 -15.55 -2.62 10.42
CA THR A 120 -16.06 -1.43 11.12
C THR A 120 -16.42 -0.26 10.20
N TYR A 121 -15.95 -0.26 8.95
CA TYR A 121 -16.13 0.87 8.04
C TYR A 121 -17.12 0.62 6.90
N GLU A 122 -17.73 -0.56 6.83
CA GLU A 122 -18.77 -0.87 5.84
C GLU A 122 -19.96 0.09 5.91
N LYS A 123 -20.28 0.60 7.11
CA LYS A 123 -21.39 1.53 7.34
C LYS A 123 -21.01 3.01 7.26
N CYS A 124 -19.73 3.32 7.01
CA CYS A 124 -19.28 4.72 6.96
C CYS A 124 -19.70 5.36 5.64
N GLU A 125 -20.58 6.36 5.72
CA GLU A 125 -21.19 6.99 4.56
C GLU A 125 -20.15 7.68 3.66
N THR A 126 -19.22 8.41 4.27
CA THR A 126 -18.11 9.07 3.58
C THR A 126 -17.32 8.07 2.75
N LEU A 127 -17.00 6.91 3.32
CA LEU A 127 -16.26 5.87 2.61
C LEU A 127 -17.08 5.31 1.43
N GLN A 128 -18.38 5.09 1.60
CA GLN A 128 -19.25 4.58 0.52
C GLN A 128 -19.36 5.57 -0.64
N TYR A 129 -19.48 6.87 -0.33
CA TYR A 129 -19.50 7.92 -1.35
C TYR A 129 -18.19 8.04 -2.11
N LEU A 130 -17.05 8.06 -1.39
CA LEU A 130 -15.73 8.11 -2.00
C LEU A 130 -15.44 6.85 -2.82
N LYS A 131 -15.82 5.67 -2.32
CA LYS A 131 -15.72 4.40 -3.03
C LYS A 131 -16.48 4.46 -4.35
N SER A 132 -17.75 4.86 -4.30
CA SER A 132 -18.59 4.99 -5.50
C SER A 132 -18.00 5.97 -6.51
N LEU A 133 -17.52 7.13 -6.04
CA LEU A 133 -16.87 8.14 -6.88
C LEU A 133 -15.64 7.58 -7.60
N MET A 134 -14.77 6.84 -6.88
CA MET A 134 -13.55 6.27 -7.45
C MET A 134 -13.82 5.09 -8.38
N ILE A 135 -14.76 4.20 -8.04
CA ILE A 135 -15.17 3.10 -8.93
C ILE A 135 -15.70 3.65 -10.24
N ASN A 136 -16.59 4.64 -10.19
CA ASN A 136 -17.18 5.22 -11.39
C ASN A 136 -16.14 5.93 -12.26
N LYS A 137 -15.17 6.63 -11.63
CA LYS A 137 -14.12 7.35 -12.36
C LYS A 137 -13.08 6.42 -12.99
N TYR A 138 -12.64 5.40 -12.26
CA TYR A 138 -11.53 4.53 -12.65
C TYR A 138 -11.97 3.16 -13.21
N GLU A 139 -13.27 2.92 -13.34
CA GLU A 139 -13.85 1.65 -13.78
C GLU A 139 -13.32 0.46 -12.95
N ILE A 140 -13.21 0.67 -11.63
CA ILE A 140 -12.56 -0.28 -10.74
C ILE A 140 -13.42 -1.54 -10.60
N ASP A 141 -12.86 -2.68 -10.96
CA ASP A 141 -13.50 -3.99 -10.78
C ASP A 141 -13.51 -4.37 -9.29
N ILE A 142 -14.71 -4.61 -8.75
CA ILE A 142 -14.96 -4.97 -7.34
C ILE A 142 -15.17 -6.49 -7.19
N GLU A 143 -15.42 -7.23 -8.27
CA GLU A 143 -15.96 -8.60 -8.21
C GLU A 143 -14.91 -9.69 -7.95
N GLN A 144 -13.61 -9.37 -7.99
CA GLN A 144 -12.56 -10.41 -7.96
C GLN A 144 -11.55 -10.24 -6.80
N GLU A 145 -12.00 -10.51 -5.57
CA GLU A 145 -11.08 -10.84 -4.47
C GLU A 145 -10.65 -12.32 -4.48
N LYS A 146 -11.25 -13.18 -5.32
CA LYS A 146 -11.03 -14.64 -5.27
C LYS A 146 -10.01 -15.23 -6.26
N ASP A 147 -9.65 -14.53 -7.34
CA ASP A 147 -8.73 -15.07 -8.36
C ASP A 147 -7.62 -14.09 -8.75
N ILE A 148 -6.52 -14.14 -8.01
CA ILE A 148 -5.29 -13.36 -8.32
C ILE A 148 -4.69 -13.78 -9.67
N GLU A 149 -5.01 -14.98 -10.18
CA GLU A 149 -4.44 -15.51 -11.43
C GLU A 149 -5.20 -15.10 -12.71
N SER A 150 -6.47 -14.68 -12.61
CA SER A 150 -7.30 -14.37 -13.81
C SER A 150 -7.33 -12.89 -14.20
N SER A 151 -6.89 -11.98 -13.32
CA SER A 151 -6.94 -10.52 -13.51
C SER A 151 -5.74 -9.97 -14.30
N LYS A 152 -5.53 -10.43 -15.53
CA LYS A 152 -4.54 -9.81 -16.43
C LYS A 152 -4.95 -8.35 -16.70
N ASN A 153 -4.18 -7.40 -16.17
CA ASN A 153 -4.27 -5.95 -16.40
C ASN A 153 -5.58 -5.24 -16.04
N LYS A 154 -6.42 -5.80 -15.16
CA LYS A 154 -7.59 -5.05 -14.66
C LYS A 154 -7.18 -4.01 -13.62
N VAL A 155 -7.83 -2.84 -13.67
CA VAL A 155 -7.70 -1.78 -12.68
C VAL A 155 -8.52 -2.19 -11.44
N THR A 156 -7.84 -2.70 -10.41
CA THR A 156 -8.44 -3.08 -9.13
C THR A 156 -7.87 -2.20 -8.01
N LEU A 157 -8.60 -2.06 -6.90
CA LEU A 157 -8.11 -1.34 -5.72
C LEU A 157 -6.75 -1.86 -5.25
N CYS A 158 -6.58 -3.20 -5.25
CA CYS A 158 -5.35 -3.86 -4.85
C CYS A 158 -4.18 -3.50 -5.78
N ASN A 159 -4.39 -3.63 -7.10
CA ASN A 159 -3.37 -3.32 -8.09
C ASN A 159 -2.94 -1.85 -8.01
N ILE A 160 -3.90 -0.92 -7.85
CA ILE A 160 -3.58 0.50 -7.66
C ILE A 160 -2.76 0.69 -6.39
N ALA A 161 -3.23 0.20 -5.24
CA ALA A 161 -2.52 0.39 -3.97
C ALA A 161 -1.10 -0.18 -3.99
N LEU A 162 -0.89 -1.35 -4.60
CA LEU A 162 0.43 -1.95 -4.75
C LEU A 162 1.32 -1.21 -5.76
N SER A 163 0.73 -0.46 -6.70
CA SER A 163 1.48 0.33 -7.68
C SER A 163 1.93 1.70 -7.17
N TYR A 164 1.36 2.19 -6.07
CA TYR A 164 1.68 3.48 -5.46
C TYR A 164 2.14 3.32 -4.00
N PRO A 165 3.23 2.56 -3.75
CA PRO A 165 3.70 2.26 -2.41
C PRO A 165 4.10 3.49 -1.60
N SER A 166 4.54 4.58 -2.23
CA SER A 166 4.89 5.83 -1.56
C SER A 166 3.74 6.45 -0.76
N ILE A 167 2.50 6.15 -1.14
CA ILE A 167 1.25 6.58 -0.49
C ILE A 167 0.64 5.43 0.30
N ALA A 168 0.49 4.26 -0.33
CA ALA A 168 -0.22 3.13 0.29
C ALA A 168 0.45 2.66 1.59
N PHE A 169 1.78 2.61 1.63
CA PHE A 169 2.49 2.09 2.80
C PHE A 169 2.46 3.10 3.96
N GLU A 170 2.42 4.40 3.64
CA GLU A 170 2.29 5.47 4.64
C GLU A 170 0.89 5.47 5.27
N ILE A 171 -0.16 5.25 4.46
CA ILE A 171 -1.53 5.06 4.98
C ILE A 171 -1.55 3.86 5.91
N ILE A 172 -1.00 2.73 5.44
CA ILE A 172 -0.92 1.49 6.22
C ILE A 172 -0.20 1.73 7.54
N PHE A 173 0.97 2.37 7.54
CA PHE A 173 1.74 2.69 8.75
C PHE A 173 0.93 3.52 9.75
N LYS A 174 0.35 4.65 9.30
CA LYS A 174 -0.40 5.52 10.22
C LYS A 174 -1.66 4.86 10.79
N MET A 175 -2.22 3.89 10.06
CA MET A 175 -3.45 3.21 10.46
C MET A 175 -3.24 1.83 11.10
N ILE A 176 -2.06 1.24 10.96
CA ILE A 176 -1.62 -0.01 11.56
C ILE A 176 -0.47 0.31 12.51
N ARG A 177 -0.78 0.53 13.79
CA ARG A 177 0.18 0.12 14.82
C ARG A 177 0.15 -1.40 14.87
N SER A 178 0.96 -2.04 14.03
CA SER A 178 0.95 -3.50 13.88
C SER A 178 1.07 -4.16 15.24
N LYS A 179 0.02 -4.86 15.67
CA LYS A 179 0.06 -5.62 16.92
C LYS A 179 0.87 -6.90 16.81
N ILE A 180 1.16 -7.32 15.58
CA ILE A 180 1.71 -8.64 15.26
C ILE A 180 3.15 -8.76 15.75
N LEU A 181 3.91 -7.65 15.76
CA LEU A 181 5.34 -7.64 16.11
C LEU A 181 5.72 -6.44 16.99
N HIS A 182 4.85 -6.00 17.90
CA HIS A 182 5.09 -4.84 18.78
C HIS A 182 6.47 -4.84 19.47
N VAL A 183 7.01 -6.01 19.80
CA VAL A 183 8.34 -6.16 20.43
C VAL A 183 9.45 -5.58 19.54
N PHE A 184 9.32 -5.70 18.21
CA PHE A 184 10.33 -5.26 17.24
C PHE A 184 10.15 -3.82 16.76
N HIS A 185 9.01 -3.18 17.05
CA HIS A 185 8.69 -1.82 16.56
C HIS A 185 9.64 -0.75 17.11
N ASN A 186 10.23 -0.99 18.27
CA ASN A 186 11.11 -0.01 18.91
C ASN A 186 12.48 0.11 18.23
N PHE A 187 12.84 -0.80 17.34
CA PHE A 187 14.18 -0.87 16.77
C PHE A 187 14.24 -1.24 15.28
N LEU A 188 13.12 -1.64 14.66
CA LEU A 188 13.01 -1.85 13.22
C LEU A 188 11.97 -0.90 12.61
N PRO A 189 12.19 -0.41 11.37
CA PRO A 189 11.22 0.44 10.69
C PRO A 189 9.93 -0.34 10.42
N GLU A 190 8.79 0.22 10.81
CA GLU A 190 7.50 -0.49 10.79
C GLU A 190 7.09 -1.01 9.39
N VAL A 191 7.55 -0.34 8.33
CA VAL A 191 7.27 -0.73 6.94
C VAL A 191 7.74 -2.15 6.62
N ILE A 192 8.77 -2.65 7.32
CA ILE A 192 9.34 -3.98 7.05
C ILE A 192 8.37 -5.11 7.42
N PHE A 193 7.39 -4.81 8.29
CA PHE A 193 6.35 -5.75 8.69
C PHE A 193 5.19 -5.83 7.68
N PHE A 194 5.26 -5.10 6.56
CA PHE A 194 4.27 -5.21 5.49
C PHE A 194 4.81 -6.09 4.35
N PRO A 195 4.35 -7.35 4.18
CA PRO A 195 5.01 -8.31 3.28
C PRO A 195 5.26 -7.85 1.83
N PRO A 196 4.41 -7.01 1.20
CA PRO A 196 4.72 -6.46 -0.13
C PRO A 196 6.00 -5.62 -0.22
N ILE A 197 6.55 -5.12 0.92
CA ILE A 197 7.81 -4.37 0.98
C ILE A 197 8.99 -5.09 0.34
N VAL A 198 8.97 -6.42 0.32
CA VAL A 198 10.06 -7.24 -0.25
C VAL A 198 10.37 -6.85 -1.69
N SER A 199 9.34 -6.52 -2.47
CA SER A 199 9.49 -6.09 -3.87
C SER A 199 10.08 -4.70 -4.06
N LEU A 200 10.12 -3.91 -2.99
CA LEU A 200 10.66 -2.55 -2.95
C LEU A 200 12.03 -2.49 -2.28
N LEU A 201 12.53 -3.61 -1.77
CA LEU A 201 13.88 -3.66 -1.23
C LEU A 201 14.91 -3.60 -2.38
N PRO A 202 15.90 -2.70 -2.29
CA PRO A 202 16.97 -2.61 -3.27
C PRO A 202 17.88 -3.83 -3.19
N VAL A 203 18.43 -4.28 -4.32
CA VAL A 203 19.29 -5.45 -4.34
C VAL A 203 20.71 -5.07 -3.92
N LEU A 204 20.99 -5.17 -2.61
CA LEU A 204 22.28 -4.88 -2.00
C LEU A 204 22.99 -6.18 -1.56
N ASP A 205 24.32 -6.12 -1.46
CA ASP A 205 25.17 -7.29 -1.20
C ASP A 205 25.13 -7.77 0.26
N GLU A 206 24.97 -6.85 1.22
CA GLU A 206 25.11 -7.15 2.64
C GLU A 206 23.74 -7.17 3.34
N ALA A 207 23.47 -8.25 4.07
CA ALA A 207 22.49 -8.28 5.16
C ALA A 207 21.01 -7.90 4.82
N PRO A 208 20.37 -8.47 3.78
CA PRO A 208 18.95 -8.21 3.53
C PRO A 208 18.08 -8.63 4.74
N PRO A 209 16.96 -7.94 5.00
CA PRO A 209 16.09 -8.17 6.15
C PRO A 209 15.19 -9.42 6.00
N PHE A 210 15.71 -10.51 5.41
CA PHE A 210 14.94 -11.73 5.14
C PHE A 210 14.41 -12.41 6.40
N ALA A 211 15.18 -12.44 7.48
CA ALA A 211 14.73 -13.02 8.75
C ALA A 211 13.43 -12.34 9.25
N ILE A 212 13.37 -11.01 9.27
CA ILE A 212 12.18 -10.31 9.76
C ILE A 212 10.99 -10.43 8.81
N ILE A 213 11.24 -10.43 7.50
CA ILE A 213 10.19 -10.68 6.49
C ILE A 213 9.61 -12.08 6.67
N MET A 214 10.46 -13.08 6.88
CA MET A 214 10.05 -14.47 7.08
C MET A 214 9.20 -14.61 8.34
N LEU A 215 9.66 -14.06 9.47
CA LEU A 215 8.90 -14.02 10.71
C LEU A 215 7.52 -13.37 10.51
N THR A 216 7.48 -12.24 9.81
CA THR A 216 6.24 -11.51 9.52
C THR A 216 5.26 -12.37 8.70
N LYS A 217 5.74 -12.99 7.61
CA LYS A 217 4.89 -13.86 6.78
C LYS A 217 4.37 -15.07 7.56
N LEU A 218 5.20 -15.70 8.39
CA LEU A 218 4.79 -16.81 9.26
C LEU A 218 3.71 -16.38 10.26
N LYS A 219 3.90 -15.25 10.96
CA LYS A 219 2.91 -14.72 11.89
C LYS A 219 1.56 -14.41 11.21
N ILE A 220 1.59 -13.84 10.01
CA ILE A 220 0.37 -13.59 9.23
C ILE A 220 -0.32 -14.91 8.85
N ALA A 221 0.43 -15.91 8.40
CA ALA A 221 -0.14 -17.23 8.07
C ALA A 221 -0.82 -17.86 9.30
N ILE A 222 -0.16 -17.87 10.46
CA ILE A 222 -0.72 -18.39 11.71
C ILE A 222 -1.97 -17.60 12.13
N SER A 223 -1.93 -16.26 12.05
CA SER A 223 -3.08 -15.41 12.37
C SER A 223 -4.27 -15.65 11.46
N ASN A 224 -4.04 -16.14 10.24
CA ASN A 224 -5.08 -16.52 9.28
C ASN A 224 -5.53 -17.98 9.44
N GLY A 225 -5.06 -18.68 10.48
CA GLY A 225 -5.46 -20.05 10.79
C GLY A 225 -4.73 -21.13 9.99
N PHE A 226 -3.65 -20.80 9.29
CA PHE A 226 -2.82 -21.82 8.62
C PHE A 226 -2.05 -22.63 9.66
N ASP A 227 -2.10 -23.96 9.53
CA ASP A 227 -1.27 -24.87 10.31
C ASP A 227 0.18 -24.75 9.88
N ILE A 228 1.04 -24.39 10.84
CA ILE A 228 2.45 -24.14 10.61
C ILE A 228 3.22 -25.37 10.11
N THR A 229 2.75 -26.58 10.43
CA THR A 229 3.35 -27.84 9.98
C THR A 229 3.12 -28.09 8.48
N THR A 230 2.13 -27.42 7.89
CA THR A 230 1.80 -27.53 6.46
C THR A 230 2.52 -26.50 5.59
N ILE A 231 3.15 -25.48 6.22
CA ILE A 231 3.81 -24.40 5.51
C ILE A 231 5.16 -24.89 4.98
N LYS A 232 5.29 -25.00 3.65
CA LYS A 232 6.56 -25.32 2.99
C LYS A 232 7.53 -24.13 3.09
N LEU A 233 8.39 -24.10 4.12
CA LEU A 233 9.31 -23.00 4.40
C LEU A 233 10.22 -22.66 3.21
N ASN A 234 10.71 -23.67 2.49
CA ASN A 234 11.52 -23.47 1.29
C ASN A 234 10.76 -22.69 0.18
N LEU A 235 9.48 -23.01 -0.05
CA LEU A 235 8.66 -22.27 -1.02
C LEU A 235 8.40 -20.83 -0.54
N LEU A 236 8.19 -20.65 0.75
CA LEU A 236 8.00 -19.33 1.34
C LEU A 236 9.25 -18.45 1.19
N PHE A 237 10.43 -19.01 1.47
CA PHE A 237 11.71 -18.32 1.27
C PHE A 237 11.96 -18.02 -0.22
N ASN A 238 11.75 -18.98 -1.11
CA ASN A 238 11.91 -18.76 -2.55
C ASN A 238 10.99 -17.64 -3.04
N SER A 239 9.75 -17.59 -2.58
CA SER A 239 8.83 -16.47 -2.88
C SER A 239 9.34 -15.11 -2.40
N ILE A 240 9.97 -15.05 -1.21
CA ILE A 240 10.62 -13.83 -0.70
C ILE A 240 11.79 -13.45 -1.62
N TYR A 241 12.66 -14.40 -1.94
CA TYR A 241 13.86 -14.16 -2.75
C TYR A 241 13.53 -13.73 -4.18
N GLU A 242 12.54 -14.38 -4.81
CA GLU A 242 12.05 -14.00 -6.14
C GLU A 242 11.44 -12.59 -6.13
N SER A 243 10.66 -12.25 -5.11
CA SER A 243 10.12 -10.89 -4.94
C SER A 243 11.23 -9.86 -4.76
N TYR A 244 12.27 -10.20 -3.98
CA TYR A 244 13.42 -9.33 -3.74
C TYR A 244 14.22 -9.04 -5.02
N LYS A 245 14.48 -10.08 -5.81
CA LYS A 245 15.18 -9.96 -7.09
C LYS A 245 14.32 -9.40 -8.21
N SER A 246 13.06 -9.08 -7.93
CA SER A 246 12.14 -8.63 -8.96
C SER A 246 12.45 -7.21 -9.44
N GLU A 247 12.40 -7.03 -10.76
CA GLU A 247 12.56 -5.74 -11.45
C GLU A 247 11.20 -5.03 -11.62
N ILE A 248 10.27 -5.17 -10.67
CA ILE A 248 8.90 -4.61 -10.83
C ILE A 248 8.84 -3.10 -10.55
N PHE A 249 9.82 -2.58 -9.81
CA PHE A 249 10.02 -1.16 -9.53
C PHE A 249 11.43 -0.73 -9.96
N PRO A 250 11.63 0.51 -10.43
CA PRO A 250 12.96 1.07 -10.68
C PRO A 250 13.81 1.09 -9.43
N GLU A 251 15.09 0.76 -9.55
CA GLU A 251 16.01 0.68 -8.40
C GLU A 251 16.15 2.01 -7.66
N ASP A 252 16.20 3.12 -8.40
CA ASP A 252 16.28 4.46 -7.80
C ASP A 252 15.05 4.79 -6.94
N LEU A 253 13.86 4.37 -7.37
CA LEU A 253 12.63 4.51 -6.59
C LEU A 253 12.68 3.63 -5.33
N LYS A 254 13.16 2.38 -5.45
CA LYS A 254 13.35 1.48 -4.31
C LYS A 254 14.28 2.09 -3.26
N LEU A 255 15.43 2.60 -3.70
CA LEU A 255 16.43 3.25 -2.85
C LEU A 255 15.87 4.47 -2.14
N GLU A 256 15.18 5.34 -2.86
CA GLU A 256 14.60 6.55 -2.29
C GLU A 256 13.53 6.23 -1.24
N LEU A 257 12.59 5.34 -1.55
CA LEU A 257 11.53 4.96 -0.62
C LEU A 257 12.11 4.24 0.60
N CYS A 258 13.03 3.30 0.41
CA CYS A 258 13.69 2.62 1.52
C CYS A 258 14.52 3.57 2.38
N LYS A 259 15.15 4.61 1.81
CA LYS A 259 15.86 5.64 2.57
C LYS A 259 14.88 6.47 3.39
N LYS A 260 13.76 6.90 2.79
CA LYS A 260 12.67 7.61 3.49
C LYS A 260 12.15 6.82 4.68
N TRP A 261 11.99 5.51 4.52
CA TRP A 261 11.48 4.62 5.56
C TRP A 261 12.57 4.08 6.50
N GLN A 262 13.81 4.57 6.42
CA GLN A 262 14.93 4.15 7.27
C GLN A 262 15.27 2.65 7.17
N VAL A 263 14.91 2.01 6.05
CA VAL A 263 15.28 0.61 5.74
C VAL A 263 16.71 0.56 5.20
N VAL A 264 17.13 1.58 4.45
CA VAL A 264 18.51 1.74 3.99
C VAL A 264 19.08 3.08 4.45
N GLU A 265 20.39 3.10 4.63
CA GLU A 265 21.19 4.27 4.93
C GLU A 265 22.16 4.54 3.77
N GLU A 266 22.38 5.81 3.47
CA GLU A 266 23.40 6.24 2.52
C GLU A 266 24.63 6.72 3.28
N LYS A 267 25.78 6.09 3.04
CA LYS A 267 27.08 6.47 3.62
C LYS A 267 28.11 6.51 2.50
N ASN A 268 28.81 7.64 2.34
CA ASN A 268 29.85 7.82 1.33
C ASN A 268 29.39 7.44 -0.10
N ASN A 269 28.17 7.87 -0.50
CA ASN A 269 27.54 7.53 -1.78
C ASN A 269 27.31 6.02 -2.01
N THR A 270 27.31 5.22 -0.96
CA THR A 270 26.94 3.80 -1.00
C THR A 270 25.73 3.55 -0.12
N TYR A 271 24.84 2.66 -0.59
CA TYR A 271 23.65 2.28 0.16
C TYR A 271 23.90 0.97 0.90
N LYS A 272 23.51 0.94 2.17
CA LYS A 272 23.50 -0.28 3.01
C LYS A 272 22.19 -0.39 3.75
N TYR A 273 21.78 -1.62 4.08
CA TYR A 273 20.64 -1.81 4.98
C TYR A 273 20.93 -1.21 6.36
N ASN A 274 19.86 -0.81 7.04
CA ASN A 274 19.94 -0.29 8.40
C ASN A 274 20.65 -1.32 9.31
N PRO A 275 21.67 -0.92 10.09
CA PRO A 275 22.41 -1.82 10.97
C PRO A 275 21.54 -2.55 12.00
N SER A 276 20.34 -2.05 12.31
CA SER A 276 19.40 -2.70 13.22
C SER A 276 18.96 -4.08 12.71
N PHE A 277 18.86 -4.30 11.41
CA PHE A 277 18.51 -5.61 10.85
C PHE A 277 19.56 -6.67 11.17
N GLU A 278 20.84 -6.32 11.04
CA GLU A 278 21.94 -7.23 11.38
C GLU A 278 22.00 -7.46 12.90
N LYS A 279 21.95 -6.37 13.68
CA LYS A 279 22.02 -6.42 15.14
C LYS A 279 20.96 -7.34 15.75
N HIS A 280 19.76 -7.37 15.18
CA HIS A 280 18.63 -8.14 15.71
C HIS A 280 18.37 -9.46 14.96
N ARG A 281 19.18 -9.80 13.94
CA ARG A 281 19.00 -10.99 13.10
C ARG A 281 18.88 -12.25 13.92
N GLN A 282 19.81 -12.46 14.87
CA GLN A 282 19.81 -13.68 15.68
C GLN A 282 18.56 -13.80 16.56
N THR A 283 18.15 -12.72 17.25
CA THR A 283 16.92 -12.72 18.04
C THR A 283 15.68 -13.06 17.22
N ILE A 284 15.61 -12.58 15.97
CA ILE A 284 14.52 -12.92 15.04
C ILE A 284 14.58 -14.40 14.65
N LYS A 285 15.77 -14.93 14.36
CA LYS A 285 15.98 -16.34 14.03
C LYS A 285 15.59 -17.26 15.19
N ASP A 286 15.94 -16.90 16.42
CA ASP A 286 15.54 -17.62 17.62
C ASP A 286 14.00 -17.61 17.78
N THR A 287 13.36 -16.46 17.53
CA THR A 287 11.89 -16.36 17.54
C THR A 287 11.24 -17.25 16.48
N ILE A 288 11.83 -17.33 15.27
CA ILE A 288 11.35 -18.24 14.23
C ILE A 288 11.54 -19.69 14.68
N ALA A 289 12.73 -20.05 15.19
CA ALA A 289 13.01 -21.40 15.67
C ALA A 289 12.00 -21.84 16.74
N ASP A 290 11.70 -20.97 17.71
CA ASP A 290 10.71 -21.22 18.77
C ASP A 290 9.29 -21.39 18.23
N MET A 291 8.96 -20.72 17.12
CA MET A 291 7.65 -20.88 16.48
C MET A 291 7.51 -22.20 15.71
N ILE A 292 8.60 -22.78 15.22
CA ILE A 292 8.60 -23.96 14.34
C ILE A 292 9.61 -25.03 14.76
N GLN A 293 9.73 -25.28 16.07
CA GLN A 293 10.80 -26.08 16.71
C GLN A 293 11.04 -27.50 16.13
N ASN A 294 10.08 -28.06 15.36
CA ASN A 294 10.18 -29.40 14.78
C ASN A 294 10.03 -29.43 13.24
N HIS A 295 10.14 -28.27 12.58
CA HIS A 295 9.98 -28.23 11.12
C HIS A 295 11.24 -28.75 10.41
N PRO A 296 11.12 -29.72 9.47
CA PRO A 296 12.29 -30.37 8.83
C PRO A 296 13.21 -29.39 8.08
N ASP A 297 12.65 -28.33 7.52
CA ASP A 297 13.40 -27.30 6.78
C ASP A 297 13.98 -26.17 7.66
N LEU A 298 13.87 -26.22 9.00
CA LEU A 298 14.21 -25.09 9.87
C LEU A 298 15.69 -24.67 9.75
N GLU A 299 16.63 -25.61 9.87
CA GLU A 299 18.06 -25.29 9.81
C GLU A 299 18.46 -24.69 8.46
N ALA A 300 17.96 -25.28 7.38
CA ALA A 300 18.19 -24.80 6.03
C ALA A 300 17.64 -23.38 5.83
N LEU A 301 16.44 -23.09 6.35
CA LEU A 301 15.87 -21.76 6.33
C LEU A 301 16.74 -20.76 7.11
N LEU A 302 17.08 -21.08 8.36
CA LEU A 302 17.84 -20.18 9.23
C LEU A 302 19.22 -19.88 8.65
N SER A 303 19.84 -20.79 7.91
CA SER A 303 21.13 -20.51 7.24
C SER A 303 21.04 -19.48 6.11
N ARG A 304 19.84 -19.26 5.54
CA ARG A 304 19.59 -18.39 4.39
C ARG A 304 18.97 -17.04 4.76
N THR A 305 18.49 -16.91 5.99
CA THR A 305 17.88 -15.70 6.56
C THR A 305 18.79 -15.03 7.57
#